data_AF-A0A9X1TDP9-F1
#
_entry.id   AF-A0A9X1TDP9-F1
#
_cell.length_a   1.000
_cell.length_b   1.000
_cell.length_c   1.000
_cell.angle_alpha   90.00
_cell.angle_beta   90.00
_cell.angle_gamma   90.00
#
_symmetry.space_group_name_H-M   'P 1'
#
loop_
_entity.id
_entity.type
_entity.pdbx_description
1 polymer ?
#
loop_
_entity_poly.entity_id
_entity_poly.type
_entity_poly.pdbx_seq_one_letter_code
_entity_poly.pdbx_strand_id
1 'polypeptide(L)'
;MATFELDPLDPPRPSAEASRRLAGLTEEAIDALQASDTDAAPPSDAMLERAVVARRLKRLRERLNFNQVEFATRYRIPVATLRDWEQARRSPDAPALAYLAVIEAEPEAVDRALGGA
;
A
#
# COMPACT_ATOMS: atom_id res chain seq x y z
N MET A 1 24.12 -6.67 -21.52
CA MET A 1 23.63 -6.32 -20.17
C MET A 1 23.62 -7.59 -19.35
N ALA A 2 24.27 -7.62 -18.18
CA ALA A 2 24.17 -8.78 -17.30
C ALA A 2 22.80 -8.79 -16.61
N THR A 3 22.08 -9.90 -16.70
CA THR A 3 20.83 -10.11 -15.97
C THR A 3 21.19 -10.56 -14.57
N PHE A 4 20.82 -9.78 -13.56
CA PHE A 4 21.00 -10.15 -12.16
C PHE A 4 19.78 -10.95 -11.71
N GLU A 5 19.92 -12.26 -11.57
CA GLU A 5 18.89 -13.13 -10.98
C GLU A 5 19.13 -13.24 -9.48
N LEU A 6 18.16 -12.76 -8.69
CA LEU A 6 18.15 -12.89 -7.24
C LEU A 6 17.67 -14.30 -6.86
N ASP A 7 18.49 -15.07 -6.15
CA ASP A 7 18.05 -16.29 -5.48
C ASP A 7 17.37 -15.92 -4.14
N PRO A 8 16.06 -16.11 -3.98
CA PRO A 8 15.36 -15.78 -2.74
C PRO A 8 15.77 -16.70 -1.57
N LEU A 9 16.42 -17.84 -1.82
CA LEU A 9 16.92 -18.76 -0.80
C LEU A 9 18.39 -18.50 -0.44
N ASP A 10 19.13 -17.78 -1.28
CA ASP A 10 20.50 -17.33 -0.98
C ASP A 10 20.67 -15.83 -1.33
N PRO A 11 20.06 -14.93 -0.55
CA PRO A 11 20.17 -13.51 -0.81
C PRO A 11 21.62 -13.02 -0.60
N PRO A 12 22.07 -12.03 -1.39
CA PRO A 12 23.40 -11.46 -1.24
C PRO A 12 23.59 -10.91 0.18
N ARG A 13 24.65 -11.35 0.86
CA ARG A 13 24.95 -10.91 2.22
C ARG A 13 25.85 -9.67 2.17
N PRO A 14 25.64 -8.72 3.10
CA PRO A 14 26.59 -7.64 3.28
C PRO A 14 27.99 -8.19 3.62
N SER A 15 29.04 -7.48 3.19
CA SER A 15 30.41 -7.82 3.57
C SER A 15 30.58 -7.80 5.09
N ALA A 16 31.62 -8.46 5.61
CA ALA A 16 31.92 -8.44 7.04
C ALA A 16 32.19 -7.02 7.58
N GLU A 17 32.70 -6.13 6.71
CA GLU A 17 32.86 -4.72 7.03
C GLU A 17 31.51 -3.99 7.08
N ALA A 18 30.66 -4.16 6.08
CA ALA A 18 29.34 -3.55 6.03
C ALA A 18 28.47 -4.01 7.22
N SER A 19 28.53 -5.30 7.57
CA SER A 19 27.83 -5.87 8.73
C SER A 19 28.29 -5.23 10.05
N ARG A 20 29.60 -5.05 10.24
CA ARG A 20 30.16 -4.36 11.42
C ARG A 20 29.76 -2.89 11.47
N ARG A 21 29.76 -2.21 10.32
CA ARG A 21 29.30 -0.82 10.22
C ARG A 21 27.83 -0.70 10.63
N LEU A 22 26.97 -1.58 10.10
CA LEU A 22 25.54 -1.58 10.39
C LEU A 22 25.27 -1.86 11.88
N ALA A 23 25.95 -2.85 12.46
CA ALA A 23 25.81 -3.22 13.87
C ALA A 23 26.29 -2.13 14.85
N GLY A 24 27.15 -1.21 14.40
CA GLY A 24 27.64 -0.08 15.19
C GLY A 24 26.81 1.20 15.08
N LEU A 25 25.76 1.23 14.25
CA LEU A 25 24.86 2.37 14.16
C LEU A 25 23.94 2.42 15.38
N THR A 26 23.99 3.53 16.12
CA THR A 26 23.04 3.80 17.21
C THR A 26 21.76 4.41 16.66
N GLU A 27 20.69 4.40 17.46
CA GLU A 27 19.42 5.06 17.10
C GLU A 27 19.64 6.55 16.83
N GLU A 28 20.47 7.23 17.64
CA GLU A 28 20.76 8.65 17.45
C GLU A 28 21.52 8.93 16.15
N ALA A 29 22.42 8.01 15.74
CA ALA A 29 23.13 8.15 14.47
C ALA A 29 22.19 7.92 13.27
N ILE A 30 21.23 7.01 13.39
CA ILE A 30 20.20 6.78 12.37
C ILE A 30 19.30 8.02 12.26
N ASP A 31 18.82 8.54 13.38
CA ASP A 31 17.97 9.73 13.42
C ASP A 31 18.68 10.95 12.82
N ALA A 32 19.95 11.15 13.15
CA ALA A 32 20.76 12.25 12.59
C ALA A 32 20.92 12.13 11.06
N LEU A 33 21.11 10.91 10.55
CA LEU A 33 21.19 10.66 9.10
C LEU A 33 19.84 10.93 8.43
N GLN A 34 18.73 10.46 9.01
CA GLN A 34 17.38 10.73 8.50
C GLN A 34 17.04 12.22 8.51
N ALA A 35 17.39 12.95 9.58
CA ALA A 35 17.16 14.39 9.68
C ALA A 35 17.96 15.19 8.64
N SER A 36 19.11 14.67 8.20
CA SER A 36 19.95 15.31 7.19
C SER A 36 19.49 15.06 5.74
N ASP A 37 18.69 14.02 5.51
CA ASP A 37 18.21 13.60 4.19
C ASP A 37 16.69 13.78 4.07
N THR A 38 16.28 14.84 3.38
CA THR A 38 14.86 15.16 3.16
C THR A 38 14.10 14.03 2.44
N ASP A 39 14.76 13.27 1.57
CA ASP A 39 14.12 12.17 0.84
C ASP A 39 13.97 10.91 1.71
N ALA A 40 14.75 10.80 2.79
CA ALA A 40 14.67 9.74 3.80
C ALA A 40 13.88 10.14 5.05
N ALA A 41 13.19 11.28 5.01
CA ALA A 41 12.35 11.73 6.10
C ALA A 41 11.26 10.68 6.42
N PRO A 42 10.97 10.43 7.71
CA PRO A 42 9.88 9.54 8.08
C PRO A 42 8.54 10.07 7.53
N PRO A 43 7.60 9.17 7.18
CA PRO A 43 6.28 9.59 6.73
C PRO A 43 5.58 10.36 7.84
N SER A 44 4.86 11.43 7.49
CA SER A 44 3.99 12.12 8.43
C SER A 44 2.82 11.22 8.86
N ASP A 45 2.19 11.52 9.99
CA ASP A 45 1.02 10.78 10.48
C ASP A 45 -0.09 10.71 9.42
N ALA A 46 -0.35 11.82 8.71
CA ALA A 46 -1.30 11.87 7.61
C ALA A 46 -0.90 10.99 6.41
N MET A 47 0.40 10.80 6.15
CA MET A 47 0.85 9.82 5.14
C MET A 47 0.60 8.39 5.62
N LEU A 48 0.87 8.11 6.89
CA LEU A 48 0.66 6.79 7.48
C LEU A 48 -0.82 6.41 7.50
N GLU A 49 -1.70 7.31 7.92
CA GLU A 49 -3.16 7.12 7.91
C GLU A 49 -3.66 6.80 6.49
N ARG A 50 -3.21 7.57 5.49
CA ARG A 50 -3.54 7.30 4.08
C ARG A 50 -3.07 5.93 3.63
N ALA A 51 -1.84 5.55 3.98
CA ALA A 51 -1.29 4.25 3.63
C ALA A 51 -2.07 3.08 4.27
N VAL A 52 -2.54 3.25 5.52
CA VAL A 52 -3.38 2.27 6.20
C VAL A 52 -4.71 2.09 5.46
N VAL A 53 -5.38 3.19 5.10
CA VAL A 53 -6.63 3.15 4.34
C VAL A 53 -6.42 2.51 2.96
N ALA A 54 -5.38 2.92 2.24
CA ALA A 54 -5.00 2.37 0.94
C ALA A 54 -4.79 0.85 1.00
N ARG A 55 -4.06 0.38 2.02
CA ARG A 55 -3.80 -1.06 2.23
C ARG A 55 -5.08 -1.82 2.54
N ARG A 56 -5.98 -1.27 3.37
CA ARG A 56 -7.27 -1.90 3.68
C ARG A 56 -8.12 -2.06 2.41
N LEU A 57 -8.21 -1.01 1.59
CA LEU A 57 -8.96 -1.06 0.33
C LEU A 57 -8.40 -2.10 -0.64
N LYS A 58 -7.08 -2.11 -0.84
CA LYS A 58 -6.41 -3.10 -1.69
C LYS A 58 -6.70 -4.54 -1.22
N ARG A 59 -6.62 -4.78 0.09
CA ARG A 59 -6.95 -6.09 0.70
C ARG A 59 -8.42 -6.48 0.54
N LEU A 60 -9.34 -5.53 0.68
CA LEU A 60 -10.76 -5.76 0.42
C LEU A 60 -10.96 -6.27 -1.02
N ARG A 61 -10.39 -5.57 -2.00
CA ARG A 61 -10.46 -5.97 -3.40
C ARG A 61 -9.87 -7.36 -3.64
N GLU A 62 -8.67 -7.62 -3.11
CA GLU A 62 -7.99 -8.91 -3.25
C GLU A 62 -8.77 -10.06 -2.60
N ARG A 63 -9.40 -9.83 -1.44
CA ARG A 63 -10.27 -10.82 -0.77
C ARG A 63 -11.50 -11.19 -1.60
N LEU A 64 -11.98 -10.27 -2.45
CA LEU A 64 -13.08 -10.52 -3.39
C LEU A 64 -12.59 -11.12 -4.72
N ASN A 65 -11.29 -11.44 -4.84
CA ASN A 65 -10.66 -11.99 -6.05
C ASN A 65 -10.83 -11.13 -7.31
N PHE A 66 -10.95 -9.81 -7.15
CA PHE A 66 -11.06 -8.89 -8.27
C PHE A 66 -9.72 -8.23 -8.61
N ASN A 67 -9.42 -8.13 -9.90
CA ASN A 67 -8.45 -7.16 -10.38
C ASN A 67 -9.02 -5.73 -10.24
N GLN A 68 -8.17 -4.73 -10.42
CA GLN A 68 -8.54 -3.34 -10.18
C GLN A 68 -9.66 -2.83 -11.11
N VAL A 69 -9.71 -3.31 -12.36
CA VAL A 69 -10.75 -2.92 -13.33
C VAL A 69 -12.07 -3.61 -12.98
N GLU A 70 -12.03 -4.89 -12.59
CA GLU A 70 -13.21 -5.65 -12.18
C GLU A 70 -13.88 -5.01 -10.96
N PHE A 71 -13.12 -4.73 -9.91
CA PHE A 71 -13.65 -4.09 -8.70
C PHE A 71 -14.23 -2.70 -8.98
N ALA A 72 -13.48 -1.89 -9.74
CA ALA A 72 -13.92 -0.56 -10.16
C ALA A 72 -15.25 -0.61 -10.92
N THR A 73 -15.37 -1.55 -11.86
CA THR A 73 -16.58 -1.71 -12.69
C THR A 73 -17.75 -2.23 -11.86
N ARG A 74 -17.53 -3.30 -11.08
CA ARG A 74 -18.52 -3.95 -10.21
C ARG A 74 -19.17 -2.95 -9.26
N TYR A 75 -18.35 -2.10 -8.65
CA TYR A 75 -18.80 -1.16 -7.61
C TYR A 75 -18.93 0.28 -8.09
N ARG A 76 -18.91 0.52 -9.41
CA ARG A 76 -19.07 1.84 -10.04
C ARG A 76 -18.12 2.92 -9.49
N ILE A 77 -16.88 2.54 -9.20
CA ILE A 77 -15.79 3.44 -8.80
C ILE A 77 -14.91 3.67 -10.03
N PRO A 78 -14.60 4.92 -10.42
CA PRO A 78 -13.67 5.15 -11.52
C PRO A 78 -12.31 4.49 -11.25
N VAL A 79 -11.78 3.72 -12.20
CA VAL A 79 -10.52 2.97 -12.00
C VAL A 79 -9.34 3.87 -11.62
N ALA A 80 -9.29 5.09 -12.15
CA ALA A 80 -8.27 6.08 -11.79
C ALA A 80 -8.37 6.51 -10.32
N THR A 81 -9.60 6.71 -9.83
CA THR A 81 -9.87 7.03 -8.42
C THR A 81 -9.48 5.87 -7.51
N LEU A 82 -9.83 4.64 -7.87
CA LEU A 82 -9.43 3.44 -7.13
C LEU A 82 -7.90 3.32 -7.06
N ARG A 83 -7.19 3.60 -8.16
CA ARG A 83 -5.71 3.64 -8.18
C ARG A 83 -5.14 4.67 -7.22
N ASP A 84 -5.68 5.89 -7.26
CA ASP A 84 -5.22 6.96 -6.37
C ASP A 84 -5.43 6.60 -4.90
N TRP A 85 -6.53 5.92 -4.57
CA TRP A 85 -6.79 5.43 -3.22
C TRP A 85 -5.87 4.27 -2.82
N GLU A 86 -5.73 3.24 -3.64
CA GLU A 86 -4.88 2.08 -3.33
C GLU A 86 -3.38 2.41 -3.28
N GLN A 87 -2.96 3.51 -3.91
CA GLN A 87 -1.58 4.00 -3.90
C GLN A 87 -1.35 5.12 -2.86
N ALA A 88 -2.33 5.40 -1.99
CA ALA A 88 -2.28 6.45 -0.98
C ALA A 88 -2.01 7.87 -1.52
N ARG A 89 -2.20 8.10 -2.83
CA ARG A 89 -2.10 9.44 -3.43
C ARG A 89 -3.24 10.34 -2.95
N ARG A 90 -4.42 9.76 -2.73
CA ARG A 90 -5.61 10.43 -2.16
C ARG A 90 -6.31 9.51 -1.16
N SER A 91 -7.02 10.09 -0.21
CA SER A 91 -7.99 9.35 0.62
C SER A 91 -9.36 9.31 -0.06
N PRO A 92 -10.14 8.24 0.12
CA PRO A 92 -11.59 8.30 -0.08
C PRO A 92 -12.20 9.31 0.88
N ASP A 93 -13.23 10.01 0.43
CA ASP A 93 -14.03 10.89 1.29
C ASP A 93 -14.98 10.08 2.19
N ALA A 94 -15.68 10.76 3.10
CA ALA A 94 -16.55 10.09 4.07
C ALA A 94 -17.64 9.20 3.42
N PRO A 95 -18.35 9.64 2.35
CA PRO A 95 -19.29 8.77 1.64
C PRO A 95 -18.63 7.56 1.00
N ALA A 96 -17.47 7.72 0.35
CA ALA A 96 -16.75 6.59 -0.22
C ALA A 96 -16.30 5.59 0.86
N LEU A 97 -15.84 6.05 2.02
CA LEU A 97 -15.48 5.17 3.14
C LEU A 97 -16.70 4.39 3.66
N ALA A 98 -17.85 5.04 3.81
CA ALA A 98 -19.09 4.37 4.20
C ALA A 98 -19.49 3.31 3.17
N TYR A 99 -19.42 3.67 1.88
CA TYR A 99 -19.73 2.75 0.79
C TYR A 99 -18.78 1.53 0.75
N LEU A 100 -17.48 1.74 0.90
CA LEU A 100 -16.48 0.68 0.99
C LEU A 100 -16.71 -0.24 2.20
N ALA A 101 -17.18 0.31 3.32
CA ALA A 101 -17.55 -0.48 4.50
C ALA A 101 -18.77 -1.38 4.22
N VAL A 102 -19.76 -0.88 3.46
CA VAL A 102 -20.92 -1.70 3.03
C VAL A 102 -20.48 -2.79 2.06
N ILE A 103 -19.60 -2.50 1.10
CA ILE A 103 -19.01 -3.52 0.20
C ILE A 103 -18.26 -4.60 0.99
N GLU A 104 -17.51 -4.19 2.01
CA GLU A 104 -16.77 -5.13 2.85
C GLU A 104 -17.66 -6.09 3.63
N ALA A 105 -18.82 -5.60 4.12
CA ALA A 105 -19.79 -6.39 4.85
C ALA A 105 -20.68 -7.24 3.95
N GLU A 106 -21.20 -6.66 2.86
CA GLU A 106 -22.28 -7.22 2.04
C GLU A 106 -21.98 -7.08 0.53
N PRO A 107 -20.86 -7.65 0.04
CA PRO A 107 -20.37 -7.42 -1.33
C PRO A 107 -21.39 -7.85 -2.40
N GLU A 108 -22.11 -8.95 -2.17
CA GLU A 108 -23.13 -9.48 -3.09
C GLU A 108 -24.40 -8.63 -3.07
N ALA A 109 -24.80 -8.09 -1.91
CA ALA A 109 -25.99 -7.26 -1.81
C ALA A 109 -25.78 -5.93 -2.53
N VAL A 110 -24.60 -5.32 -2.36
CA VAL A 110 -24.21 -4.12 -3.11
C VAL A 110 -24.22 -4.41 -4.60
N ASP A 111 -23.61 -5.53 -5.01
CA ASP A 111 -23.57 -5.91 -6.42
C ASP A 111 -24.99 -6.08 -7.02
N ARG A 112 -25.86 -6.85 -6.37
CA ARG A 112 -27.27 -7.00 -6.78
C ARG A 112 -27.98 -5.65 -6.87
N ALA A 113 -27.78 -4.77 -5.89
CA ALA A 113 -28.41 -3.44 -5.87
C ALA A 113 -27.94 -2.54 -7.03
N LEU A 114 -26.71 -2.74 -7.51
CA LEU A 114 -26.15 -2.03 -8.66
C LEU A 114 -26.49 -2.70 -10.01
N GLY A 115 -27.38 -3.69 -10.01
CA GLY A 115 -27.78 -4.39 -11.22
C GLY A 115 -26.73 -5.37 -11.72
N GLY A 116 -25.96 -5.98 -10.81
CA GLY A 116 -25.07 -7.08 -11.12
C GLY A 116 -25.81 -8.18 -11.88
N ALA A 117 -25.17 -8.68 -12.95
CA ALA A 117 -25.67 -9.80 -13.76
C ALA A 117 -25.93 -11.06 -12.92
#